data_AF-A0A836R9Y6-F1
#
_entry.id   AF-A0A836R9Y6-F1
#
_cell.length_a   1.000
_cell.length_b   1.000
_cell.length_c   1.000
_cell.angle_alpha   90.00
_cell.angle_beta   90.00
_cell.angle_gamma   90.00
#
_symmetry.space_group_name_H-M   'P 1'
#
loop_
_entity.id
_entity.type
_entity.pdbx_description
1 polymer ?
#
loop_
_entity_poly.entity_id
_entity_poly.type
_entity_poly.pdbx_seq_one_letter_code
_entity_poly.pdbx_strand_id
1 'polypeptide(L)'
;IPRDLIEAAYIDGASDSQIVRKIIFPLTIPTFQTLSILLFIWTFNVFDIVYALAGVQAGPFRKTDVLGTLFYRTAFGGLGSSRADFGLGAAIAVIVFIMVMPLSLIYAYIADRRSKNA
;
A
#
# COMPACT_ATOMS: atom_id res chain seq x y z
N ILE A 1 0.78 20.88 12.66
CA ILE A 1 1.86 21.23 13.62
C ILE A 1 1.64 22.69 14.00
N PRO A 2 1.52 23.04 15.29
CA PRO A 2 1.34 24.42 15.73
C PRO A 2 2.49 25.32 15.24
N ARG A 3 2.19 26.51 14.74
CA ARG A 3 3.20 27.47 14.26
C ARG A 3 4.09 27.95 15.40
N ASP A 4 3.51 28.18 16.57
CA ASP A 4 4.19 28.66 17.76
C ASP A 4 5.36 27.76 18.18
N LEU A 5 5.25 26.44 17.97
CA LEU A 5 6.31 25.48 18.27
C LEU A 5 7.52 25.60 17.32
N ILE A 6 7.25 25.98 16.06
CA ILE A 6 8.30 26.22 15.06
C ILE A 6 8.95 27.58 15.32
N GLU A 7 8.16 28.61 15.62
CA GLU A 7 8.66 29.95 15.97
C GLU A 7 9.53 29.92 17.23
N ALA A 8 9.12 29.18 18.26
CA ALA A 8 9.93 28.95 19.46
C ALA A 8 11.27 28.25 19.13
N ALA A 9 11.25 27.23 18.25
CA ALA A 9 12.47 26.55 17.85
C ALA A 9 13.46 27.47 17.09
N TYR A 10 12.96 28.43 16.31
CA TYR A 10 13.80 29.46 15.69
C TYR A 10 14.38 30.44 16.72
N ILE A 11 13.61 30.82 17.75
CA ILE A 11 14.09 31.66 18.86
C ILE A 11 15.20 30.93 19.64
N ASP A 12 15.09 29.61 19.80
CA ASP A 12 16.10 28.74 20.42
C ASP A 12 17.34 28.48 19.51
N GLY A 13 17.38 29.08 18.32
CA GLY A 13 18.50 28.97 17.39
C GLY A 13 18.57 27.63 16.63
N ALA A 14 17.46 26.88 16.54
CA ALA A 14 17.43 25.64 15.78
C ALA A 14 17.52 25.89 14.26
N SER A 15 18.37 25.12 13.58
CA SER A 15 18.43 25.08 12.12
C SER A 15 17.23 24.33 11.50
N ASP A 16 16.88 24.62 10.25
CA ASP A 16 15.75 23.98 9.54
C ASP A 16 15.84 22.45 9.56
N SER A 17 17.04 21.88 9.41
CA SER A 17 17.25 20.42 9.48
C SER A 17 16.97 19.84 10.87
N GLN A 18 17.24 20.60 11.94
CA GLN A 18 16.91 20.20 13.31
C GLN A 18 15.41 20.29 13.55
N ILE A 19 14.74 21.33 13.06
CA ILE A 19 13.28 21.49 13.15
C ILE A 19 12.59 20.32 12.43
N VAL A 20 13.02 19.97 11.22
CA VAL A 20 12.45 18.84 10.46
C VAL A 20 12.62 17.53 11.22
N ARG A 21 13.84 17.20 11.68
CA ARG A 21 14.11 15.91 12.32
C ARG A 21 13.58 15.79 13.75
N LYS A 22 13.63 16.86 14.54
CA LYS A 22 13.30 16.83 15.98
C LYS A 22 11.88 17.28 16.31
N ILE A 23 11.22 18.02 15.41
CA ILE A 23 9.87 18.53 15.64
C ILE A 23 8.90 17.92 14.63
N ILE A 24 9.12 18.18 13.33
CA ILE A 24 8.16 17.80 12.29
C ILE A 24 8.04 16.27 12.16
N PHE A 25 9.16 15.57 12.04
CA PHE A 25 9.17 14.12 11.89
C PHE A 25 8.48 13.40 13.06
N PRO A 26 8.87 13.59 14.34
CA PRO A 26 8.23 12.89 15.45
C PRO A 26 6.74 13.23 15.62
N LEU A 27 6.34 14.48 15.41
CA LEU A 27 4.94 14.89 15.50
C LEU A 27 4.07 14.28 14.37
N THR A 28 4.66 13.92 13.24
CA THR A 28 3.95 13.30 12.10
C THR A 28 3.97 11.77 12.12
N ILE A 29 4.74 11.13 13.01
CA ILE A 29 4.81 9.65 13.13
C ILE A 29 3.41 9.01 13.22
N PRO A 30 2.47 9.48 14.07
CA PRO A 30 1.16 8.83 14.20
C PRO A 30 0.37 8.83 12.88
N THR A 31 0.46 9.92 12.12
CA THR A 31 -0.15 10.06 10.80
C THR A 31 0.55 9.17 9.78
N PHE A 32 1.88 9.16 9.77
CA PHE A 32 2.67 8.28 8.90
C PHE A 32 2.31 6.82 9.10
N GLN A 33 2.13 6.35 10.33
CA GLN A 33 1.73 4.97 10.61
C GLN A 33 0.38 4.62 9.95
N THR A 34 -0.62 5.49 10.05
CA THR A 34 -1.91 5.26 9.39
C THR A 34 -1.76 5.23 7.88
N LEU A 35 -1.03 6.20 7.33
CA LEU A 35 -0.81 6.30 5.88
C LEU A 35 -0.02 5.10 5.35
N SER A 36 0.99 4.62 6.07
CA SER A 36 1.76 3.43 5.67
C SER A 36 0.88 2.19 5.60
N ILE A 37 0.00 1.96 6.57
CA ILE A 37 -0.92 0.82 6.53
C ILE A 37 -1.90 0.96 5.36
N LEU A 38 -2.46 2.16 5.16
CA LEU A 38 -3.35 2.45 4.04
C LEU A 38 -2.66 2.18 2.70
N LEU A 39 -1.46 2.74 2.48
CA LEU A 39 -0.69 2.56 1.25
C LEU A 39 -0.31 1.10 1.01
N PHE A 40 -0.01 0.36 2.08
CA PHE A 40 0.26 -1.06 1.99
C PHE A 40 -0.97 -1.84 1.50
N ILE A 41 -2.17 -1.53 2.03
CA ILE A 41 -3.43 -2.11 1.55
C ILE A 41 -3.68 -1.74 0.07
N TRP A 42 -3.47 -0.47 -0.27
CA TRP A 42 -3.62 0.03 -1.64
C TRP A 42 -2.68 -0.66 -2.63
N THR A 43 -1.50 -1.11 -2.19
CA THR A 43 -0.54 -1.83 -3.04
C THR A 43 -1.11 -3.14 -3.61
N PHE A 44 -2.03 -3.80 -2.89
CA PHE A 44 -2.71 -5.00 -3.39
C PHE A 44 -3.72 -4.69 -4.52
N ASN A 45 -4.14 -3.44 -4.67
CA ASN A 45 -5.06 -3.00 -5.72
C ASN A 45 -4.36 -2.49 -6.99
N VAL A 46 -3.02 -2.46 -7.02
CA VAL A 46 -2.17 -1.94 -8.13
C VAL A 46 -2.28 -2.78 -9.44
N PHE A 47 -3.17 -3.77 -9.48
CA PHE A 47 -3.49 -4.53 -10.67
C PHE A 47 -3.87 -3.63 -11.86
N ASP A 48 -4.73 -2.64 -11.62
CA ASP A 48 -5.31 -1.77 -12.63
C ASP A 48 -4.25 -1.00 -13.43
N ILE A 49 -3.32 -0.34 -12.73
CA ILE A 49 -2.26 0.46 -13.33
C ILE A 49 -1.20 -0.41 -14.01
N VAL A 50 -0.84 -1.54 -13.42
CA VAL A 50 0.12 -2.48 -14.03
C VAL A 50 -0.47 -3.08 -15.29
N TYR A 51 -1.74 -3.48 -15.25
CA TYR A 51 -2.43 -4.01 -16.42
C TYR A 51 -2.56 -2.95 -17.53
N ALA A 52 -2.91 -1.72 -17.19
CA ALA A 52 -3.06 -0.63 -18.15
C ALA A 52 -1.74 -0.26 -18.85
N LEU A 53 -0.62 -0.23 -18.11
CA LEU A 53 0.68 0.19 -18.63
C LEU A 53 1.49 -0.95 -19.26
N ALA A 54 1.45 -2.13 -18.64
CA ALA A 54 2.34 -3.24 -18.95
C ALA A 54 1.61 -4.47 -19.51
N GLY A 55 0.29 -4.39 -19.65
CA GLY A 55 -0.58 -5.44 -20.19
C GLY A 55 -0.65 -6.70 -19.32
N VAL A 56 -1.26 -7.75 -19.86
CA VAL A 56 -1.41 -9.06 -19.18
C VAL A 56 -0.05 -9.69 -18.81
N GLN A 57 1.00 -9.37 -19.57
CA GLN A 57 2.34 -9.94 -19.36
C GLN A 57 3.16 -9.20 -18.29
N ALA A 58 2.67 -8.05 -17.81
CA ALA A 58 3.33 -7.24 -16.77
C ALA A 58 4.81 -6.94 -17.12
N GLY A 59 5.00 -6.38 -18.33
CA GLY A 59 6.28 -5.86 -18.79
C GLY A 59 7.23 -6.92 -19.35
N PRO A 60 8.43 -6.51 -19.83
CA PRO A 60 9.43 -7.42 -20.37
C PRO A 60 9.84 -8.45 -19.31
N PHE A 61 9.79 -9.73 -19.68
CA PHE A 61 10.15 -10.84 -18.77
C PHE A 61 9.40 -10.84 -17.42
N ARG A 62 8.17 -10.29 -17.34
CA ARG A 62 7.34 -10.25 -16.13
C ARG A 62 7.98 -9.50 -14.95
N LYS A 63 8.81 -8.50 -15.23
CA LYS A 63 9.53 -7.74 -14.19
C LYS A 63 8.64 -6.83 -13.35
N THR A 64 7.42 -6.52 -13.81
CA THR A 64 6.46 -5.69 -13.07
C THR A 64 5.23 -6.50 -12.66
N ASP A 65 5.35 -7.82 -12.58
CA ASP A 65 4.22 -8.70 -12.27
C ASP A 65 3.76 -8.56 -10.83
N VAL A 66 2.45 -8.39 -10.66
CA VAL A 66 1.77 -8.30 -9.37
C VAL A 66 0.77 -9.46 -9.23
N LEU A 67 0.32 -9.72 -8.01
CA LEU A 67 -0.62 -10.81 -7.73
C LEU A 67 -1.89 -10.74 -8.59
N GLY A 68 -2.38 -9.52 -8.85
CA GLY A 68 -3.54 -9.31 -9.72
C GLY A 68 -3.27 -9.66 -11.20
N THR A 69 -2.12 -9.29 -11.76
CA THR A 69 -1.79 -9.62 -13.16
C THR A 69 -1.50 -11.11 -13.33
N LEU A 70 -0.91 -11.74 -12.31
CA LEU A 70 -0.75 -13.18 -12.23
C LEU A 70 -2.11 -13.90 -12.21
N PHE A 71 -3.03 -13.47 -11.33
CA PHE A 71 -4.39 -14.02 -11.28
C PHE A 71 -5.09 -13.89 -12.63
N TYR A 72 -5.12 -12.67 -13.19
CA TYR A 72 -5.83 -12.40 -14.43
C TYR A 72 -5.31 -13.26 -15.59
N ARG A 73 -3.98 -13.34 -15.73
CA ARG A 73 -3.33 -14.14 -16.77
C ARG A 73 -3.61 -15.63 -16.65
N THR A 74 -3.66 -16.15 -15.43
CA THR A 74 -3.95 -17.57 -15.18
C THR A 74 -5.42 -17.90 -15.38
N ALA A 75 -6.32 -17.08 -14.83
CA ALA A 75 -7.76 -17.33 -14.83
C ALA A 75 -8.37 -17.13 -16.23
N PHE A 76 -7.93 -16.12 -16.97
CA PHE A 76 -8.54 -15.73 -18.25
C PHE A 76 -7.65 -15.98 -19.47
N GLY A 77 -6.42 -16.47 -19.27
CA GLY A 77 -5.44 -16.68 -20.34
C GLY A 77 -4.73 -15.39 -20.77
N GLY A 78 -3.46 -15.52 -21.17
CA GLY A 78 -2.71 -14.43 -21.78
C GLY A 78 -3.15 -14.14 -23.20
N LEU A 79 -2.97 -12.90 -23.68
CA LEU A 79 -3.19 -12.46 -25.07
C LEU A 79 -2.66 -13.52 -26.07
N GLY A 80 -3.53 -14.39 -26.58
CA GLY A 80 -3.24 -15.36 -27.63
C GLY A 80 -3.02 -16.83 -27.24
N SER A 81 -3.18 -17.29 -25.99
CA SER A 81 -3.05 -18.73 -25.65
C SER A 81 -4.21 -19.27 -24.81
N SER A 82 -5.00 -20.14 -25.45
CA SER A 82 -6.27 -20.75 -25.04
C SER A 82 -6.22 -21.73 -23.86
N ARG A 83 -5.47 -21.41 -22.80
CA ARG A 83 -5.48 -22.20 -21.54
C ARG A 83 -5.85 -21.30 -20.36
N ALA A 84 -7.09 -20.83 -20.37
CA ALA A 84 -7.71 -20.28 -19.17
C ALA A 84 -7.92 -21.44 -18.19
N ASP A 85 -7.17 -21.44 -17.08
CA ASP A 85 -7.33 -22.41 -16.01
C ASP A 85 -8.02 -21.73 -14.84
N PHE A 86 -9.35 -21.77 -14.87
CA PHE A 86 -10.18 -21.20 -13.81
C PHE A 86 -9.93 -21.85 -12.45
N GLY A 87 -9.53 -23.14 -12.42
CA GLY A 87 -9.21 -23.84 -11.19
C GLY A 87 -7.94 -23.28 -10.54
N LEU A 88 -6.89 -23.10 -11.33
CA LEU A 88 -5.63 -22.51 -10.86
C LEU A 88 -5.82 -21.01 -10.53
N GLY A 89 -6.62 -20.30 -11.32
CA GLY A 89 -7.03 -18.92 -11.03
C GLY A 89 -7.76 -18.78 -9.69
N ALA A 90 -8.72 -19.67 -9.41
CA ALA A 90 -9.44 -19.71 -8.14
C ALA A 90 -8.51 -20.00 -6.95
N ALA A 91 -7.55 -20.93 -7.11
CA ALA A 91 -6.55 -21.20 -6.07
C ALA A 91 -5.68 -19.97 -5.76
N ILE A 92 -5.24 -19.24 -6.78
CA ILE A 92 -4.49 -17.99 -6.60
C ILE A 92 -5.36 -16.95 -5.87
N ALA A 93 -6.62 -16.79 -6.25
CA ALA A 93 -7.53 -15.85 -5.59
C ALA A 93 -7.71 -16.17 -4.09
N VAL A 94 -7.85 -17.46 -3.74
CA VAL A 94 -7.95 -17.89 -2.33
C VAL A 94 -6.66 -17.58 -1.57
N ILE A 95 -5.49 -17.82 -2.15
CA ILE A 95 -4.20 -17.48 -1.53
C ILE A 95 -4.08 -15.97 -1.30
N VAL A 96 -4.42 -15.16 -2.31
CA VAL A 96 -4.41 -13.69 -2.20
C VAL A 96 -5.39 -13.22 -1.12
N PHE A 97 -6.58 -13.82 -1.06
CA PHE A 97 -7.56 -13.51 -0.02
C PHE A 97 -7.01 -13.81 1.38
N ILE A 98 -6.38 -14.97 1.59
CA ILE A 98 -5.76 -15.34 2.87
C ILE A 98 -4.62 -14.38 3.25
N MET A 99 -3.88 -13.83 2.27
CA MET A 99 -2.84 -12.85 2.54
C MET A 99 -3.40 -11.47 2.94
N VAL A 100 -4.44 -11.00 2.25
CA VAL A 100 -5.00 -9.65 2.46
C VAL A 100 -5.94 -9.59 3.67
N MET A 101 -6.70 -10.65 3.93
CA MET A 101 -7.73 -10.67 4.98
C MET A 101 -7.20 -10.35 6.40
N PRO A 102 -6.09 -10.95 6.87
CA PRO A 102 -5.51 -10.60 8.17
C PRO A 102 -5.08 -9.13 8.25
N LEU A 103 -4.50 -8.60 7.17
CA LEU A 103 -4.05 -7.21 7.10
C LEU A 103 -5.24 -6.23 7.17
N SER A 104 -6.31 -6.52 6.44
CA SER A 104 -7.55 -5.74 6.49
C SER A 104 -8.18 -5.77 7.89
N LEU A 105 -8.18 -6.93 8.57
CA LEU A 105 -8.69 -7.04 9.94
C LEU A 105 -7.83 -6.26 10.94
N ILE A 106 -6.51 -6.37 10.86
CA ILE A 106 -5.58 -5.61 11.72
C ILE A 106 -5.80 -4.10 11.52
N TYR A 107 -5.91 -3.65 10.27
CA TYR A 107 -6.21 -2.25 9.98
C TYR A 107 -7.54 -1.79 10.56
N ALA A 108 -8.62 -2.54 10.32
CA ALA A 108 -9.95 -2.21 10.85
C ALA A 108 -9.94 -2.13 12.38
N TYR A 109 -9.23 -3.05 13.04
CA TYR A 109 -9.07 -3.06 14.49
C TYR A 109 -8.27 -1.85 15.02
N ILE A 110 -7.16 -1.50 14.36
CA ILE A 110 -6.36 -0.31 14.74
C ILE A 110 -7.16 0.97 14.50
N ALA A 111 -7.90 1.06 13.39
CA ALA A 111 -8.72 2.21 13.05
C ALA A 111 -9.84 2.43 14.08
N ASP A 112 -10.55 1.37 14.49
CA ASP A 112 -11.58 1.42 15.53
C ASP A 112 -11.01 1.88 16.89
N ARG A 113 -9.83 1.37 17.28
CA ARG A 113 -9.16 1.81 18.52
C ARG A 113 -8.76 3.29 18.48
N ARG A 114 -8.37 3.83 17.33
CA ARG A 114 -8.04 5.26 17.21
C ARG A 114 -9.28 6.14 17.25
N SER A 115 -10.39 5.72 16.65
CA SER A 115 -11.66 6.45 16.69
C SER A 115 -12.26 6.54 18.10
N LYS A 116 -12.01 5.56 18.96
CA LYS A 116 -12.49 5.55 20.36
C LYS A 116 -11.63 6.38 21.32
N ASN A 117 -10.39 6.71 20.92
CA ASN A 117 -9.41 7.44 21.72
C ASN A 117 -9.22 8.90 21.26
N ALA A 118 -9.96 9.34 20.24
CA ALA A 118 -10.01 10.71 19.74
C ALA A 118 -11.31 11.37 20.22
#